data_AF-A0A0G1GIR6-F1
#
_entry.id   AF-A0A0G1GIR6-F1
#
_cell.length_a   1.000
_cell.length_b   1.000
_cell.length_c   1.000
_cell.angle_alpha   90.00
_cell.angle_beta   90.00
_cell.angle_gamma   90.00
#
_symmetry.space_group_name_H-M   'P 1'
#
loop_
_entity.id
_entity.type
_entity.pdbx_description
1 polymer ?
#
loop_
_entity_poly.entity_id
_entity_poly.type
_entity_poly.pdbx_seq_one_letter_code
_entity_poly.pdbx_strand_id
1 'polypeptide(L)'
;MPRHDHPRAFHHHPYPQRGKIPAHPSDRPFPAFEVIIVDGHSADRTVAKANLFAHRLPLFKIVDSPIRDVCRQRNLGAEEAQAETLLFLDADNRIAPHFLLGLKYRQEQSRTDFFTTWVKAEENNLASQAADTLINLYMESQKNTPSPFGVEAAFGATRTKFLKLKGFDRSPYEGARLLKKAVAKKMTFAVFKDPTYSYSLRRVRKLGTFNAISRYAVTEIYRLLDLALPKKKAASLYPMNGGNFYETEAMRQSFFADLRTKIKFQEQKDRLTALARSFLFAEEDSNTKH
;
A
#
# COMPACT_ATOMS: atom_id res chain seq x y z
N MET A 1 -31.79 15.44 -22.81
CA MET A 1 -32.06 13.99 -22.96
C MET A 1 -31.00 13.23 -22.19
N PRO A 2 -31.35 12.51 -21.11
CA PRO A 2 -30.37 11.74 -20.35
C PRO A 2 -30.10 10.41 -21.06
N ARG A 3 -28.83 10.11 -21.35
CA ARG A 3 -28.41 8.80 -21.84
C ARG A 3 -28.46 7.83 -20.67
N HIS A 4 -29.33 6.83 -20.80
CA HIS A 4 -29.32 5.64 -19.95
C HIS A 4 -28.09 4.80 -20.30
N ASP A 5 -27.07 4.83 -19.45
CA ASP A 5 -26.05 3.79 -19.44
C ASP A 5 -26.58 2.60 -18.63
N HIS A 6 -27.00 1.55 -19.35
CA HIS A 6 -27.28 0.25 -18.75
C HIS A 6 -26.00 -0.33 -18.11
N PRO A 7 -26.05 -0.84 -16.87
CA PRO A 7 -24.94 -1.60 -16.31
C PRO A 7 -24.82 -2.92 -17.07
N ARG A 8 -23.68 -3.15 -17.74
CA ARG A 8 -23.37 -4.46 -18.32
C ARG A 8 -23.23 -5.46 -17.18
N ALA A 9 -24.15 -6.42 -17.13
CA ALA A 9 -24.07 -7.57 -16.25
C ALA A 9 -22.74 -8.30 -16.49
N PHE A 10 -22.02 -8.61 -15.41
CA PHE A 10 -20.82 -9.44 -15.45
C PHE A 10 -21.25 -10.87 -15.78
N HIS A 11 -21.17 -11.25 -17.04
CA HIS A 11 -21.46 -12.62 -17.47
C HIS A 11 -20.39 -13.56 -16.90
N HIS A 12 -20.84 -14.58 -16.16
CA HIS A 12 -20.03 -15.70 -15.71
C HIS A 12 -19.50 -16.46 -16.94
N HIS A 13 -18.20 -16.36 -17.21
CA HIS A 13 -17.53 -17.25 -18.16
C HIS A 13 -17.13 -18.57 -17.46
N PRO A 14 -17.32 -19.72 -18.12
CA PRO A 14 -16.90 -21.02 -17.59
C PRO A 14 -15.36 -21.10 -17.47
N TYR A 15 -14.89 -21.68 -16.37
CA TYR A 15 -13.46 -21.88 -16.09
C TYR A 15 -12.81 -22.84 -17.09
N PRO A 16 -11.63 -22.52 -17.67
CA PRO A 16 -10.88 -23.47 -18.47
C PRO A 16 -10.26 -24.56 -17.59
N GLN A 17 -10.30 -25.79 -18.09
CA GLN A 17 -9.63 -26.96 -17.52
C GLN A 17 -8.12 -26.70 -17.35
N ARG A 18 -7.54 -27.21 -16.25
CA ARG A 18 -6.11 -27.10 -15.92
C ARG A 18 -5.22 -27.40 -17.14
N GLY A 19 -4.43 -26.43 -17.58
CA GLY A 19 -3.30 -26.67 -18.51
C GLY A 19 -3.17 -25.74 -19.71
N LYS A 20 -4.17 -24.91 -20.03
CA LYS A 20 -4.05 -23.90 -21.11
C LYS A 20 -4.29 -22.51 -20.56
N ILE A 21 -3.21 -21.76 -20.36
CA ILE A 21 -3.27 -20.33 -20.06
C ILE A 21 -3.62 -19.60 -21.38
N PRO A 22 -4.76 -18.89 -21.48
CA PRO A 22 -5.10 -18.15 -22.69
C PRO A 22 -4.02 -17.11 -23.05
N ALA A 23 -3.71 -17.04 -24.35
CA ALA A 23 -2.62 -16.23 -24.89
C ALA A 23 -2.85 -14.72 -24.68
N HIS A 24 -4.10 -14.25 -24.70
CA HIS A 24 -4.44 -12.85 -24.44
C HIS A 24 -5.11 -12.66 -23.06
N PRO A 25 -4.78 -11.61 -22.28
CA PRO A 25 -5.37 -11.36 -20.96
C PRO A 25 -6.90 -11.21 -20.96
N SER A 26 -7.50 -10.70 -22.05
CA SER A 26 -8.97 -10.56 -22.18
C SER A 26 -9.71 -11.89 -22.30
N ASP A 27 -9.02 -12.96 -22.65
CA ASP A 27 -9.62 -14.27 -22.93
C ASP A 27 -9.61 -15.17 -21.68
N ARG A 28 -9.09 -14.65 -20.56
CA ARG A 28 -9.09 -15.35 -19.27
C ARG A 28 -10.37 -15.04 -18.52
N PRO A 29 -10.98 -16.04 -17.85
CA PRO A 29 -12.09 -15.75 -16.96
C PRO A 29 -11.62 -14.79 -15.86
N PHE A 30 -12.54 -13.93 -15.42
CA PHE A 30 -12.30 -13.06 -14.29
C PHE A 30 -11.87 -13.90 -13.08
N PRO A 31 -10.80 -13.52 -12.36
CA PRO A 31 -10.32 -14.33 -11.25
C PRO A 31 -11.41 -14.46 -10.17
N ALA A 32 -11.61 -15.69 -9.66
CA ALA A 32 -12.43 -15.88 -8.48
C ALA A 32 -11.84 -15.06 -7.33
N PHE A 33 -12.68 -14.33 -6.60
CA PHE A 33 -12.26 -13.56 -5.44
C PHE A 33 -13.33 -13.61 -4.36
N GLU A 34 -12.89 -13.32 -3.13
CA GLU A 34 -13.75 -13.08 -1.98
C GLU A 34 -13.54 -11.65 -1.49
N VAL A 35 -14.53 -11.10 -0.81
CA VAL A 35 -14.42 -9.75 -0.23
C VAL A 35 -14.65 -9.83 1.27
N ILE A 36 -13.63 -9.44 2.02
CA ILE A 36 -13.64 -9.41 3.49
C ILE A 36 -13.51 -7.96 3.94
N ILE A 37 -14.55 -7.44 4.56
CA ILE A 37 -14.50 -6.14 5.23
C ILE A 37 -14.30 -6.39 6.72
N VAL A 38 -13.25 -5.81 7.29
CA VAL A 38 -12.97 -5.93 8.72
C VAL A 38 -13.34 -4.62 9.42
N ASP A 39 -14.48 -4.59 10.09
CA ASP A 39 -14.95 -3.39 10.79
C ASP A 39 -14.22 -3.20 12.11
N GLY A 40 -13.86 -1.96 12.43
CA GLY A 40 -13.16 -1.61 13.66
C GLY A 40 -14.10 -0.95 14.68
N HIS A 41 -15.33 -1.45 14.80
CA HIS A 41 -16.43 -0.82 15.53
C HIS A 41 -16.75 0.58 15.01
N SER A 42 -17.13 0.67 13.74
CA SER A 42 -17.58 1.92 13.14
C SER A 42 -18.85 2.43 13.82
N ALA A 43 -18.82 3.69 14.27
CA ALA A 43 -19.96 4.34 14.92
C ALA A 43 -20.95 4.99 13.92
N ASP A 44 -20.59 5.00 12.64
CA ASP A 44 -21.38 5.60 11.56
C ASP A 44 -22.08 4.51 10.72
N ARG A 45 -22.58 4.89 9.54
CA ARG A 45 -23.29 3.98 8.63
C ARG A 45 -22.38 3.08 7.79
N THR A 46 -21.10 2.92 8.14
CA THR A 46 -20.14 2.14 7.34
C THR A 46 -20.60 0.70 7.12
N VAL A 47 -20.93 -0.05 8.16
CA VAL A 47 -21.40 -1.45 8.06
C VAL A 47 -22.72 -1.54 7.27
N ALA A 48 -23.66 -0.64 7.55
CA ALA A 48 -24.93 -0.58 6.83
C ALA A 48 -24.73 -0.36 5.32
N LYS A 49 -23.83 0.54 4.93
CA LYS A 49 -23.50 0.78 3.51
C LYS A 49 -22.78 -0.40 2.88
N ALA A 50 -21.86 -1.04 3.60
CA ALA A 50 -21.15 -2.22 3.12
C ALA A 50 -22.12 -3.37 2.80
N ASN A 51 -23.11 -3.61 3.67
CA ASN A 51 -24.11 -4.66 3.49
C ASN A 51 -24.97 -4.48 2.23
N LEU A 52 -25.15 -3.26 1.71
CA LEU A 52 -25.85 -3.03 0.45
C LEU A 52 -25.15 -3.72 -0.74
N PHE A 53 -23.87 -4.06 -0.63
CA PHE A 53 -23.10 -4.71 -1.69
C PHE A 53 -23.02 -6.24 -1.54
N ALA A 54 -23.56 -6.82 -0.47
CA ALA A 54 -23.47 -8.26 -0.20
C ALA A 54 -24.01 -9.13 -1.35
N HIS A 55 -25.07 -8.68 -2.02
CA HIS A 55 -25.65 -9.39 -3.18
C HIS A 55 -24.88 -9.21 -4.50
N ARG A 56 -23.92 -8.27 -4.55
CA ARG A 56 -23.15 -7.94 -5.76
C ARG A 56 -21.71 -8.44 -5.72
N LEU A 57 -21.20 -8.73 -4.52
CA LEU A 57 -19.82 -9.11 -4.30
C LEU A 57 -19.73 -10.61 -4.02
N PRO A 58 -18.79 -11.33 -4.66
CA PRO A 58 -18.63 -12.76 -4.44
C PRO A 58 -18.08 -13.01 -3.04
N LEU A 59 -18.61 -14.05 -2.38
CA LEU A 59 -18.16 -14.54 -1.07
C LEU A 59 -17.94 -13.39 -0.06
N PHE A 60 -18.87 -12.43 -0.05
CA PHE A 60 -18.79 -11.24 0.78
C PHE A 60 -19.01 -11.57 2.26
N LYS A 61 -18.12 -11.10 3.12
CA LYS A 61 -18.31 -11.13 4.57
C LYS A 61 -17.82 -9.86 5.26
N ILE A 62 -18.47 -9.54 6.37
CA ILE A 62 -18.04 -8.52 7.32
C ILE A 62 -17.57 -9.24 8.59
N VAL A 63 -16.41 -8.84 9.10
CA VAL A 63 -15.80 -9.38 10.32
C VAL A 63 -15.61 -8.24 11.30
N ASP A 64 -16.10 -8.39 12.52
CA ASP A 64 -15.86 -7.42 13.59
C ASP A 64 -14.48 -7.62 14.21
N SER A 65 -13.65 -6.59 14.16
CA SER A 65 -12.37 -6.56 14.87
C SER A 65 -12.57 -6.06 16.30
N PRO A 66 -12.13 -6.81 17.33
CA PRO A 66 -12.23 -6.38 18.72
C PRO A 66 -11.35 -5.15 19.04
N ILE A 67 -10.43 -4.80 18.14
CA ILE A 67 -9.51 -3.67 18.29
C ILE A 67 -9.60 -2.78 17.04
N ARG A 68 -9.88 -1.49 17.27
CA ARG A 68 -9.85 -0.45 16.23
C ARG A 68 -8.41 -0.04 15.91
N ASP A 69 -7.74 -0.86 15.10
CA ASP A 69 -6.36 -0.66 14.65
C ASP A 69 -6.18 -1.28 13.25
N VAL A 70 -5.66 -0.48 12.30
CA VAL A 70 -5.57 -0.90 10.89
C VAL A 70 -4.73 -2.16 10.70
N CYS A 71 -3.64 -2.32 11.46
CA CYS A 71 -2.78 -3.50 11.37
C CYS A 71 -3.54 -4.74 11.88
N ARG A 72 -4.22 -4.62 13.02
CA ARG A 72 -5.07 -5.70 13.56
C ARG A 72 -6.17 -6.09 12.60
N GLN A 73 -6.87 -5.11 12.03
CA GLN A 73 -7.97 -5.35 11.08
C GLN A 73 -7.47 -6.05 9.80
N ARG A 74 -6.35 -5.58 9.22
CA ARG A 74 -5.74 -6.23 8.05
C ARG A 74 -5.29 -7.66 8.38
N ASN A 75 -4.64 -7.88 9.53
CA ASN A 75 -4.20 -9.22 9.93
C ASN A 75 -5.37 -10.18 10.15
N LEU A 76 -6.44 -9.74 10.82
CA LEU A 76 -7.66 -10.52 10.99
C LEU A 76 -8.28 -10.89 9.65
N GLY A 77 -8.37 -9.95 8.72
CA GLY A 77 -8.85 -10.22 7.35
C GLY A 77 -8.00 -11.27 6.61
N ALA A 78 -6.67 -11.25 6.81
CA ALA A 78 -5.77 -12.24 6.23
C ALA A 78 -5.91 -13.65 6.84
N GLU A 79 -6.16 -13.73 8.15
CA GLU A 79 -6.44 -14.99 8.85
C GLU A 79 -7.75 -15.60 8.36
N GLU A 80 -8.77 -14.76 8.21
CA GLU A 80 -10.11 -15.09 7.72
C GLU A 80 -10.18 -15.45 6.23
N ALA A 81 -9.22 -14.99 5.43
CA ALA A 81 -9.18 -15.26 3.99
C ALA A 81 -8.91 -16.74 3.68
N GLN A 82 -9.55 -17.25 2.63
CA GLN A 82 -9.33 -18.58 2.07
C GLN A 82 -8.47 -18.53 0.81
N ALA A 83 -8.43 -17.39 0.13
CA ALA A 83 -7.62 -17.19 -1.08
C ALA A 83 -6.11 -17.35 -0.84
N GLU A 84 -5.41 -17.88 -1.85
CA GLU A 84 -3.94 -18.02 -1.82
C GLU A 84 -3.22 -16.67 -1.89
N THR A 85 -3.86 -15.67 -2.50
CA THR A 85 -3.34 -14.32 -2.65
C THR A 85 -4.23 -13.34 -1.92
N LEU A 86 -3.60 -12.50 -1.11
CA LEU A 86 -4.23 -11.41 -0.38
C LEU A 86 -4.00 -10.11 -1.14
N LEU A 87 -5.04 -9.27 -1.16
CA LEU A 87 -4.97 -7.89 -1.60
C LEU A 87 -5.66 -7.03 -0.55
N PHE A 88 -4.87 -6.20 0.14
CA PHE A 88 -5.35 -5.18 1.05
C PHE A 88 -5.63 -3.91 0.24
N LEU A 89 -6.85 -3.41 0.35
CA LEU A 89 -7.27 -2.14 -0.24
C LEU A 89 -7.87 -1.25 0.84
N ASP A 90 -7.47 0.01 0.86
CA ASP A 90 -8.16 1.01 1.69
C ASP A 90 -9.57 1.27 1.15
N ALA A 91 -10.52 1.52 2.05
CA ALA A 91 -11.94 1.68 1.69
C ALA A 91 -12.24 2.91 0.81
N ASP A 92 -11.31 3.86 0.71
CA ASP A 92 -11.42 5.02 -0.16
C ASP A 92 -10.70 4.85 -1.51
N ASN A 93 -10.07 3.70 -1.77
CA ASN A 93 -9.47 3.43 -3.08
C ASN A 93 -10.53 3.18 -4.16
N ARG A 94 -10.15 3.45 -5.41
CA ARG A 94 -10.92 3.03 -6.60
C ARG A 94 -10.02 2.22 -7.51
N ILE A 95 -10.56 1.13 -8.03
CA ILE A 95 -9.86 0.24 -8.95
C ILE A 95 -10.65 0.12 -10.25
N ALA A 96 -9.96 0.03 -11.37
CA ALA A 96 -10.60 -0.19 -12.66
C ALA A 96 -11.17 -1.62 -12.75
N PRO A 97 -12.18 -1.89 -13.61
CA PRO A 97 -12.76 -3.23 -13.75
C PRO A 97 -11.74 -4.33 -14.09
N HIS A 98 -10.66 -3.99 -14.80
CA HIS A 98 -9.59 -4.91 -15.18
C HIS A 98 -8.48 -5.06 -14.12
N PHE A 99 -8.57 -4.36 -12.99
CA PHE A 99 -7.50 -4.29 -11.99
C PHE A 99 -7.17 -5.68 -11.41
N LEU A 100 -8.17 -6.42 -10.90
CA LEU A 100 -7.89 -7.72 -10.28
C LEU A 100 -7.31 -8.74 -11.27
N LEU A 101 -7.80 -8.74 -12.52
CA LEU A 101 -7.30 -9.60 -13.58
C LEU A 101 -5.85 -9.27 -13.96
N GLY A 102 -5.56 -7.98 -14.20
CA GLY A 102 -4.20 -7.53 -14.50
C GLY A 102 -3.23 -7.82 -13.37
N LEU A 103 -3.65 -7.57 -12.13
CA LEU A 103 -2.86 -7.83 -10.93
C LEU A 103 -2.50 -9.31 -10.80
N LYS A 104 -3.50 -10.21 -10.92
CA LYS A 104 -3.29 -11.65 -10.86
C LYS A 104 -2.33 -12.12 -11.95
N TYR A 105 -2.51 -11.61 -13.18
CA TYR A 105 -1.61 -11.90 -14.29
C TYR A 105 -0.16 -11.52 -13.97
N ARG A 106 0.09 -10.29 -13.49
CA ARG A 106 1.45 -9.82 -13.15
C ARG A 106 2.08 -10.64 -12.03
N GLN A 107 1.30 -10.98 -11.00
CA GLN A 107 1.78 -11.79 -9.89
C GLN A 107 2.16 -13.21 -10.35
N GLU A 108 1.36 -13.85 -11.19
CA GLU A 108 1.66 -15.18 -11.74
C GLU A 108 2.91 -15.19 -12.61
N GLN A 109 3.07 -14.18 -13.47
CA GLN A 109 4.24 -14.07 -14.36
C GLN A 109 5.53 -13.84 -13.56
N SER A 110 5.47 -13.01 -12.53
CA SER A 110 6.65 -12.65 -11.71
C SER A 110 6.90 -13.61 -10.55
N ARG A 111 5.97 -14.51 -10.22
CA ARG A 111 6.01 -15.42 -9.06
C ARG A 111 6.40 -14.72 -7.76
N THR A 112 5.80 -13.55 -7.56
CA THR A 112 6.17 -12.65 -6.47
C THR A 112 5.45 -12.96 -5.16
N ASP A 113 6.18 -12.91 -4.03
CA ASP A 113 5.65 -13.14 -2.69
C ASP A 113 4.86 -11.93 -2.15
N PHE A 114 5.33 -10.70 -2.41
CA PHE A 114 4.70 -9.43 -1.99
C PHE A 114 4.66 -8.43 -3.12
N PHE A 115 3.61 -7.64 -3.26
CA PHE A 115 3.52 -6.68 -4.34
C PHE A 115 2.72 -5.43 -3.98
N THR A 116 2.95 -4.37 -4.76
CA THR A 116 2.07 -3.21 -4.83
C THR A 116 1.97 -2.79 -6.29
N THR A 117 1.17 -1.78 -6.58
CA THR A 117 1.08 -1.21 -7.91
C THR A 117 1.33 0.28 -7.90
N TRP A 118 1.58 0.85 -9.07
CA TRP A 118 1.62 2.29 -9.24
C TRP A 118 0.31 2.93 -8.81
N VAL A 119 0.44 4.09 -8.19
CA VAL A 119 -0.67 4.94 -7.79
C VAL A 119 -1.02 5.89 -8.92
N LYS A 120 -2.28 6.27 -8.95
CA LYS A 120 -2.79 7.37 -9.76
C LYS A 120 -3.68 8.24 -8.88
N ALA A 121 -3.49 9.55 -8.85
CA ALA A 121 -4.32 10.43 -8.08
C ALA A 121 -5.75 10.41 -8.62
N GLU A 122 -6.72 10.62 -7.73
CA GLU A 122 -8.12 10.79 -8.11
C GLU A 122 -8.29 12.04 -9.00
N GLU A 123 -7.55 13.11 -8.72
CA GLU A 123 -7.62 14.36 -9.48
C GLU A 123 -6.68 14.36 -10.69
N ASN A 124 -7.18 14.78 -11.84
CA ASN A 124 -6.41 14.90 -13.07
C ASN A 124 -5.87 16.32 -13.29
N ASN A 125 -4.99 16.80 -12.41
CA ASN A 125 -4.29 18.08 -12.54
C ASN A 125 -2.76 17.89 -12.51
N LEU A 126 -2.01 18.87 -13.01
CA LEU A 126 -0.54 18.79 -13.13
C LEU A 126 0.16 18.50 -11.80
N ALA A 127 -0.28 19.11 -10.70
CA ALA A 127 0.31 18.87 -9.38
C ALA A 127 0.11 17.43 -8.91
N SER A 128 -1.07 16.85 -9.19
CA SER A 128 -1.41 15.48 -8.81
C SER A 128 -0.65 14.47 -9.69
N GLN A 129 -0.54 14.72 -11.00
CA GLN A 129 0.26 13.91 -11.91
C GLN A 129 1.76 13.92 -11.55
N ALA A 130 2.29 15.07 -11.16
CA ALA A 130 3.65 15.18 -10.66
C ALA A 130 3.83 14.39 -9.36
N ALA A 131 2.88 14.49 -8.42
CA ALA A 131 2.91 13.72 -7.19
C ALA A 131 2.87 12.20 -7.44
N ASP A 132 1.98 11.73 -8.33
CA ASP A 132 1.91 10.32 -8.73
C ASP A 132 3.24 9.82 -9.27
N THR A 133 3.82 10.59 -10.20
CA THR A 133 5.10 10.25 -10.82
C THR A 133 6.21 10.15 -9.79
N LEU A 134 6.31 11.14 -8.88
CA LEU A 134 7.31 11.12 -7.81
C LEU A 134 7.14 9.94 -6.85
N ILE A 135 5.90 9.64 -6.45
CA ILE A 135 5.59 8.50 -5.58
C ILE A 135 5.96 7.18 -6.28
N ASN A 136 5.58 7.02 -7.55
CA ASN A 136 5.84 5.81 -8.32
C ASN A 136 7.33 5.60 -8.57
N LEU A 137 8.06 6.64 -8.98
CA LEU A 137 9.52 6.57 -9.16
C LEU A 137 10.23 6.27 -7.84
N TYR A 138 9.75 6.86 -6.74
CA TYR A 138 10.29 6.56 -5.43
C TYR A 138 10.10 5.08 -5.04
N MET A 139 8.89 4.53 -5.19
CA MET A 139 8.65 3.08 -4.97
C MET A 139 9.57 2.20 -5.85
N GLU A 140 9.71 2.54 -7.13
CA GLU A 140 10.59 1.83 -8.06
C GLU A 140 12.06 1.87 -7.62
N SER A 141 12.54 3.01 -7.13
CA SER A 141 13.91 3.15 -6.61
C SER A 141 14.15 2.32 -5.35
N GLN A 142 13.13 2.10 -4.52
CA GLN A 142 13.26 1.43 -3.23
C GLN A 142 13.06 -0.09 -3.32
N LYS A 143 12.42 -0.60 -4.37
CA LYS A 143 11.95 -2.00 -4.43
C LYS A 143 13.05 -3.06 -4.26
N ASN A 144 14.27 -2.77 -4.69
CA ASN A 144 15.43 -3.68 -4.63
C ASN A 144 16.37 -3.37 -3.45
N THR A 145 15.99 -2.49 -2.53
CA THR A 145 16.81 -2.13 -1.38
C THR A 145 16.57 -3.08 -0.19
N PRO A 146 17.45 -3.10 0.83
CA PRO A 146 17.20 -3.84 2.07
C PRO A 146 15.96 -3.36 2.86
N SER A 147 15.40 -2.20 2.52
CA SER A 147 14.23 -1.62 3.17
C SER A 147 13.24 -1.10 2.13
N PRO A 148 12.53 -1.99 1.40
CA PRO A 148 11.63 -1.58 0.34
C PRO A 148 10.48 -0.72 0.85
N PHE A 149 9.93 0.09 -0.06
CA PHE A 149 8.78 0.95 0.18
C PHE A 149 7.69 0.67 -0.85
N GLY A 150 6.44 0.63 -0.38
CA GLY A 150 5.25 0.57 -1.20
C GLY A 150 4.13 1.35 -0.53
N VAL A 151 3.30 2.05 -1.32
CA VAL A 151 2.13 2.73 -0.76
C VAL A 151 1.12 1.68 -0.30
N GLU A 152 0.86 1.68 0.99
CA GLU A 152 0.13 0.60 1.69
C GLU A 152 -1.38 0.67 1.51
N ALA A 153 -1.87 1.59 0.66
CA ALA A 153 -3.28 1.69 0.28
C ALA A 153 -3.68 0.53 -0.64
N ALA A 154 -2.79 0.06 -1.52
CA ALA A 154 -2.93 -1.21 -2.22
C ALA A 154 -1.68 -2.08 -2.02
N PHE A 155 -1.80 -3.10 -1.19
CA PHE A 155 -0.70 -4.00 -0.84
C PHE A 155 -1.14 -5.45 -1.02
N GLY A 156 -0.33 -6.24 -1.69
CA GLY A 156 -0.62 -7.64 -1.95
C GLY A 156 0.45 -8.57 -1.43
N ALA A 157 0.05 -9.79 -1.10
CA ALA A 157 0.95 -10.83 -0.65
C ALA A 157 0.38 -12.21 -0.93
N THR A 158 1.24 -13.20 -1.07
CA THR A 158 0.81 -14.59 -0.92
C THR A 158 0.44 -14.83 0.55
N ARG A 159 -0.72 -15.45 0.79
CA ARG A 159 -1.26 -15.65 2.15
C ARG A 159 -0.27 -16.42 3.03
N THR A 160 0.34 -17.45 2.49
CA THR A 160 1.30 -18.29 3.21
C THR A 160 2.53 -17.50 3.68
N LYS A 161 3.08 -16.61 2.85
CA LYS A 161 4.25 -15.78 3.21
C LYS A 161 3.87 -14.67 4.18
N PHE A 162 2.72 -14.04 3.97
CA PHE A 162 2.19 -13.02 4.88
C PHE A 162 2.03 -13.57 6.31
N LEU A 163 1.37 -14.72 6.45
CA LEU A 163 1.19 -15.38 7.74
C LEU A 163 2.52 -15.86 8.34
N LYS A 164 3.45 -16.37 7.51
CA LYS A 164 4.81 -16.74 7.96
C LYS A 164 5.61 -15.56 8.53
N LEU A 165 5.28 -14.33 8.13
CA LEU A 165 5.87 -13.10 8.68
C LEU A 165 5.09 -12.50 9.86
N LYS A 166 3.98 -13.14 10.27
CA LYS A 166 3.05 -12.68 11.31
C LYS A 166 2.35 -11.35 10.96
N GLY A 167 2.19 -11.07 9.67
CA GLY A 167 1.46 -9.90 9.18
C GLY A 167 2.05 -8.55 9.58
N PHE A 168 1.17 -7.54 9.63
CA PHE A 168 1.52 -6.16 9.93
C PHE A 168 1.75 -5.94 11.44
N ASP A 169 2.80 -5.17 11.76
CA ASP A 169 3.05 -4.67 13.12
C ASP A 169 2.68 -3.20 13.21
N ARG A 170 2.17 -2.77 14.36
CA ARG A 170 1.81 -1.37 14.62
C ARG A 170 3.04 -0.46 14.47
N SER A 171 3.06 0.31 13.39
CA SER A 171 4.10 1.26 13.01
C SER A 171 3.50 2.24 12.00
N PRO A 172 4.04 3.46 11.84
CA PRO A 172 3.64 4.35 10.73
C PRO A 172 4.02 3.88 9.32
N TYR A 173 4.63 2.70 9.20
CA TYR A 173 5.11 2.09 7.94
C TYR A 173 4.98 0.56 8.10
N GLU A 174 3.78 0.11 8.41
CA GLU A 174 3.52 -1.29 8.74
C GLU A 174 3.92 -2.24 7.59
N GLY A 175 3.61 -1.88 6.36
CA GLY A 175 4.02 -2.56 5.13
C GLY A 175 5.51 -2.49 4.87
N ALA A 176 6.15 -1.32 4.98
CA ALA A 176 7.61 -1.23 4.79
C ALA A 176 8.40 -2.11 5.78
N ARG A 177 7.95 -2.19 7.05
CA ARG A 177 8.53 -3.10 8.04
C ARG A 177 8.32 -4.56 7.68
N LEU A 178 7.13 -4.91 7.19
CA LEU A 178 6.84 -6.26 6.71
C LEU A 178 7.74 -6.63 5.53
N LEU A 179 7.92 -5.73 4.56
CA LEU A 179 8.81 -5.93 3.41
C LEU A 179 10.27 -6.09 3.84
N LYS A 180 10.75 -5.30 4.81
CA LYS A 180 12.11 -5.48 5.37
C LYS A 180 12.29 -6.88 5.98
N LYS A 181 11.30 -7.41 6.70
CA LYS A 181 11.31 -8.80 7.18
C LYS A 181 11.29 -9.80 6.02
N ALA A 182 10.55 -9.51 4.96
CA ALA A 182 10.44 -10.35 3.76
C ALA A 182 11.80 -10.47 3.05
N VAL A 183 12.48 -9.35 2.81
CA VAL A 183 13.83 -9.29 2.22
C VAL A 183 14.83 -10.08 3.06
N ALA A 184 14.82 -9.91 4.39
CA ALA A 184 15.69 -10.68 5.29
C ALA A 184 15.45 -12.20 5.21
N LYS A 185 14.25 -12.64 4.81
CA LYS A 185 13.91 -14.05 4.56
C LYS A 185 13.98 -14.46 3.09
N LYS A 186 14.64 -13.66 2.23
CA LYS A 186 14.81 -13.90 0.78
C LYS A 186 13.48 -14.06 0.03
N MET A 187 12.43 -13.39 0.48
CA MET A 187 11.13 -13.32 -0.21
C MET A 187 11.16 -12.20 -1.25
N THR A 188 10.39 -12.35 -2.32
CA THR A 188 10.38 -11.40 -3.45
C THR A 188 9.35 -10.29 -3.26
N PHE A 189 9.71 -9.07 -3.69
CA PHE A 189 8.82 -7.92 -3.73
C PHE A 189 8.78 -7.31 -5.13
N ALA A 190 7.60 -6.94 -5.62
CA ALA A 190 7.44 -6.27 -6.90
C ALA A 190 6.57 -5.02 -6.82
N VAL A 191 6.89 -4.04 -7.66
CA VAL A 191 6.06 -2.86 -7.92
C VAL A 191 5.56 -2.99 -9.36
N PHE A 192 4.26 -3.20 -9.53
CA PHE A 192 3.67 -3.33 -10.87
C PHE A 192 3.24 -1.96 -11.40
N LYS A 193 3.69 -1.61 -12.61
CA LYS A 193 3.30 -0.36 -13.27
C LYS A 193 1.84 -0.35 -13.73
N ASP A 194 1.31 -1.54 -13.98
CA ASP A 194 -0.04 -1.78 -14.47
C ASP A 194 -0.54 -3.11 -13.86
N PRO A 195 -1.75 -3.15 -13.31
CA PRO A 195 -2.75 -2.07 -13.27
C PRO A 195 -2.45 -1.00 -12.21
N THR A 196 -3.11 0.16 -12.28
CA THR A 196 -3.00 1.24 -11.28
C THR A 196 -4.30 1.38 -10.48
N TYR A 197 -4.21 1.92 -9.26
CA TYR A 197 -5.37 2.27 -8.44
C TYR A 197 -5.42 3.77 -8.13
N SER A 198 -6.63 4.26 -7.91
CA SER A 198 -6.84 5.64 -7.49
C SER A 198 -6.48 5.83 -6.02
N TYR A 199 -5.53 6.72 -5.77
CA TYR A 199 -5.06 7.09 -4.45
C TYR A 199 -5.56 8.49 -4.08
N SER A 200 -6.15 8.61 -2.90
CA SER A 200 -6.73 9.89 -2.47
C SER A 200 -5.67 10.80 -1.85
N LEU A 201 -5.40 11.93 -2.48
CA LEU A 201 -4.52 12.99 -1.95
C LEU A 201 -5.19 13.84 -0.86
N ARG A 202 -6.33 13.38 -0.30
CA ARG A 202 -7.11 14.06 0.74
C ARG A 202 -6.27 14.48 1.95
N ARG A 203 -5.31 13.66 2.39
CA ARG A 203 -4.42 14.01 3.52
C ARG A 203 -3.45 15.12 3.16
N VAL A 204 -2.90 15.11 1.95
CA VAL A 204 -2.03 16.19 1.45
C VAL A 204 -2.81 17.50 1.40
N ARG A 205 -4.07 17.47 0.95
CA ARG A 205 -4.96 18.65 0.96
C ARG A 205 -5.23 19.17 2.36
N LYS A 206 -5.61 18.29 3.30
CA LYS A 206 -5.90 18.65 4.71
C LYS A 206 -4.71 19.32 5.41
N LEU A 207 -3.49 18.84 5.15
CA LEU A 207 -2.27 19.36 5.78
C LEU A 207 -1.68 20.57 5.03
N GLY A 208 -1.96 20.69 3.74
CA GLY A 208 -1.21 21.50 2.80
C GLY A 208 0.07 20.79 2.32
N THR A 209 0.40 20.96 1.04
CA THR A 209 1.48 20.25 0.34
C THR A 209 2.81 20.30 1.08
N PHE A 210 3.26 21.50 1.48
CA PHE A 210 4.53 21.68 2.18
C PHE A 210 4.58 20.92 3.52
N ASN A 211 3.52 21.05 4.33
CA ASN A 211 3.46 20.36 5.62
C ASN A 211 3.41 18.84 5.45
N ALA A 212 2.65 18.34 4.47
CA ALA A 212 2.59 16.90 4.17
C ALA A 212 3.96 16.37 3.77
N ILE A 213 4.63 17.02 2.80
CA ILE A 213 5.98 16.66 2.36
C ILE A 213 6.96 16.70 3.54
N SER A 214 6.92 17.75 4.36
CA SER A 214 7.82 17.90 5.51
C SER A 214 7.67 16.76 6.52
N ARG A 215 6.44 16.35 6.80
CA ARG A 215 6.13 15.24 7.72
C ARG A 215 6.56 13.90 7.13
N TYR A 216 6.29 13.69 5.84
CA TYR A 216 6.71 12.49 5.11
C TYR A 216 8.24 12.39 5.01
N ALA A 217 8.95 13.50 4.81
CA ALA A 217 10.40 13.50 4.78
C ALA A 217 11.02 13.14 6.14
N VAL A 218 10.53 13.73 7.24
CA VAL A 218 11.02 13.40 8.59
C VAL A 218 10.74 11.93 8.90
N THR A 219 9.53 11.46 8.61
CA THR A 219 9.18 10.05 8.80
C THR A 219 10.09 9.14 7.97
N GLU A 220 10.37 9.51 6.72
CA GLU A 220 11.22 8.72 5.84
C GLU A 220 12.69 8.66 6.32
N ILE A 221 13.24 9.74 6.84
CA ILE A 221 14.58 9.76 7.44
C ILE A 221 14.69 8.75 8.59
N TYR A 222 13.70 8.70 9.49
CA TYR A 222 13.70 7.73 10.59
C TYR A 222 13.65 6.29 10.08
N ARG A 223 12.86 6.03 9.04
CA ARG A 223 12.73 4.70 8.42
C ARG A 223 14.05 4.25 7.80
N LEU A 224 14.68 5.13 7.02
CA LEU A 224 15.94 4.84 6.32
C LEU A 224 17.11 4.63 7.28
N LEU A 225 17.12 5.35 8.39
CA LEU A 225 18.16 5.23 9.43
C LEU A 225 17.87 4.13 10.46
N ASP A 226 16.78 3.37 10.28
CA ASP A 226 16.29 2.33 11.19
C ASP A 226 16.12 2.82 12.64
N LEU A 227 15.70 4.08 12.79
CA LEU A 227 15.52 4.72 14.09
C LEU A 227 14.11 4.49 14.59
N ALA A 228 13.98 4.19 15.88
CA ALA A 228 12.69 4.15 16.53
C ALA A 228 12.05 5.54 16.54
N LEU A 229 10.89 5.69 15.89
CA LEU A 229 10.12 6.92 15.95
C LEU A 229 9.33 6.97 17.27
N PRO A 230 9.59 7.93 18.18
CA PRO A 230 8.89 7.99 19.46
C PRO A 230 7.38 8.13 19.26
N LYS A 231 6.56 7.42 20.05
CA LYS A 231 5.09 7.38 19.89
C LYS A 231 4.44 8.76 19.77
N LYS A 232 4.85 9.73 20.60
CA LYS A 232 4.35 11.11 20.55
C LYS A 232 4.67 11.79 19.21
N LYS A 233 5.87 11.58 18.69
CA LYS A 233 6.32 12.13 17.41
C LYS A 233 5.64 11.44 16.23
N ALA A 234 5.48 10.12 16.29
CA ALA A 234 4.71 9.34 15.32
C ALA A 234 3.25 9.84 15.23
N ALA A 235 2.58 10.03 16.37
CA ALA A 235 1.22 10.57 16.42
C ALA A 235 1.12 11.99 15.87
N SER A 236 2.18 12.80 16.02
CA SER A 236 2.23 14.16 15.49
C SER A 236 2.45 14.20 13.97
N LEU A 237 3.41 13.41 13.47
CA LEU A 237 3.80 13.39 12.06
C LEU A 237 2.78 12.64 11.20
N TYR A 238 2.33 11.48 11.69
CA TYR A 238 1.41 10.59 10.98
C TYR A 238 0.35 10.00 11.93
N PRO A 239 -0.66 10.80 12.35
CA PRO A 239 -1.75 10.31 13.18
C PRO A 239 -2.60 9.27 12.42
N MET A 240 -2.56 8.03 12.89
CA MET A 240 -3.35 6.92 12.34
C MET A 240 -4.75 6.85 12.96
N ASN A 241 -5.48 7.97 12.94
CA ASN A 241 -6.82 8.10 13.56
C ASN A 241 -7.98 7.87 12.57
N GLY A 242 -7.68 7.40 11.35
CA GLY A 242 -8.68 7.19 10.31
C GLY A 242 -9.48 8.45 9.97
N GLY A 243 -10.80 8.31 9.85
CA GLY A 243 -11.73 9.41 9.56
C GLY A 243 -11.65 10.58 10.56
N ASN A 244 -11.42 10.30 11.84
CA ASN A 244 -11.41 11.31 12.91
C ASN A 244 -10.28 12.35 12.74
N PHE A 245 -9.21 12.01 11.99
CA PHE A 245 -8.16 12.97 11.64
C PHE A 245 -8.69 14.18 10.85
N TYR A 246 -9.78 13.98 10.10
CA TYR A 246 -10.36 15.03 9.27
C TYR A 246 -11.32 15.94 10.03
N GLU A 247 -11.67 15.64 11.28
CA GLU A 247 -12.50 16.48 12.13
C GLU A 247 -11.67 17.46 12.98
N THR A 248 -10.39 17.15 13.22
CA THR A 248 -9.47 18.01 13.99
C THR A 248 -8.86 19.12 13.14
N GLU A 249 -8.62 20.30 13.72
CA GLU A 249 -7.85 21.39 13.07
C GLU A 249 -6.42 20.94 12.75
N ALA A 250 -5.90 21.39 11.60
CA ALA A 250 -4.57 21.01 11.15
C ALA A 250 -3.49 21.71 12.00
N MET A 251 -2.78 20.94 12.83
CA MET A 251 -1.64 21.46 13.60
C MET A 251 -0.51 21.91 12.66
N ARG A 252 -0.27 23.22 12.54
CA ARG A 252 0.90 23.78 11.85
C ARG A 252 2.16 23.50 12.68
N GLN A 253 2.97 22.54 12.25
CA GLN A 253 4.30 22.31 12.83
C GLN A 253 5.37 22.72 11.84
N SER A 254 6.37 23.47 12.31
CA SER A 254 7.49 23.94 11.51
C SER A 254 8.52 22.82 11.28
N PHE A 255 8.75 22.47 10.01
CA PHE A 255 9.77 21.51 9.56
C PHE A 255 11.15 21.75 10.19
N PHE A 256 11.58 23.02 10.25
CA PHE A 256 12.92 23.38 10.74
C PHE A 256 13.04 23.31 12.27
N ALA A 257 11.94 23.49 13.01
CA ALA A 257 11.96 23.36 14.47
C ALA A 257 12.18 21.90 14.89
N ASP A 258 11.64 20.95 14.13
CA ASP A 258 11.68 19.51 14.45
C ASP A 258 12.97 18.82 13.95
N LEU A 259 13.64 19.38 12.92
CA LEU A 259 14.97 18.98 12.46
C LEU A 259 16.08 19.45 13.42
N ARG A 260 15.95 20.66 13.98
CA ARG A 260 16.94 21.24 14.91
C ARG A 260 16.92 20.62 16.31
N THR A 261 15.79 20.06 16.76
CA THR A 261 15.62 19.78 18.20
C THR A 261 16.03 18.39 18.68
N LYS A 262 16.45 17.42 17.83
CA LYS A 262 16.88 16.11 18.36
C LYS A 262 17.63 15.16 17.43
N ILE A 263 17.92 15.53 16.18
CA ILE A 263 18.85 14.73 15.36
C ILE A 263 20.23 15.30 15.64
N LYS A 264 21.07 14.58 16.38
CA LYS A 264 22.50 14.90 16.46
C LYS A 264 23.08 14.74 15.05
N PHE A 265 23.06 15.83 14.29
CA PHE A 265 23.33 15.82 12.85
C PHE A 265 24.71 15.22 12.57
N GLN A 266 25.69 15.40 13.46
CA GLN A 266 27.02 14.80 13.32
C GLN A 266 27.06 13.27 13.41
N GLU A 267 26.46 12.64 14.43
CA GLU A 267 26.45 11.17 14.58
C GLU A 267 25.68 10.45 13.45
N GLN A 268 24.70 11.14 12.85
CA GLN A 268 23.87 10.56 11.78
C GLN A 268 24.28 10.99 10.38
N LYS A 269 25.14 12.00 10.25
CA LYS A 269 25.71 12.43 8.96
C LYS A 269 26.44 11.27 8.30
N ASP A 270 27.18 10.47 9.06
CA ASP A 270 27.93 9.34 8.50
C ASP A 270 26.99 8.25 7.99
N ARG A 271 25.90 7.96 8.70
CA ARG A 271 24.87 7.01 8.24
C ARG A 271 24.09 7.52 7.04
N LEU A 272 23.70 8.80 7.03
CA LEU A 272 23.04 9.43 5.89
C LEU A 272 23.96 9.50 4.68
N THR A 273 25.25 9.76 4.89
CA THR A 273 26.26 9.79 3.82
C THR A 273 26.53 8.38 3.29
N ALA A 274 26.63 7.37 4.16
CA ALA A 274 26.77 5.96 3.77
C ALA A 274 25.53 5.47 3.01
N LEU A 275 24.33 5.84 3.48
CA LEU A 275 23.08 5.53 2.80
C LEU A 275 22.99 6.23 1.43
N ALA A 276 23.28 7.53 1.37
CA ALA A 276 23.31 8.29 0.11
C ALA A 276 24.33 7.70 -0.88
N ARG A 277 25.51 7.29 -0.39
CA ARG A 277 26.50 6.57 -1.21
C ARG A 277 25.95 5.22 -1.70
N SER A 278 25.28 4.45 -0.85
CA SER A 278 24.68 3.18 -1.27
C SER A 278 23.56 3.33 -2.31
N PHE A 279 22.87 4.48 -2.33
CA PHE A 279 21.86 4.81 -3.35
C PHE A 279 22.47 5.39 -4.63
N LEU A 280 23.58 6.11 -4.53
CA LEU A 280 24.23 6.78 -5.68
C LEU A 280 25.26 5.90 -6.40
N PHE A 281 25.78 4.86 -5.74
CA PHE A 281 26.86 4.00 -6.26
C PHE A 281 26.48 2.51 -6.31
N ALA A 282 25.20 2.18 -6.45
CA ALA A 282 24.74 0.80 -6.65
C ALA A 282 24.92 0.36 -8.13
N GLU A 283 26.17 0.17 -8.53
CA GLU A 283 26.72 -0.56 -9.70
C GLU A 283 28.21 -0.16 -9.71
N GLU A 284 29.18 -1.00 -9.34
CA GLU A 284 29.66 -2.19 -10.04
C GLU A 284 30.29 -3.15 -9.02
N ASP A 285 29.74 -4.35 -8.87
CA ASP A 285 30.50 -5.51 -8.36
C ASP A 285 29.91 -6.77 -8.99
N SER A 286 29.94 -6.79 -10.32
CA SER A 286 29.81 -8.01 -11.10
C SER A 286 30.97 -8.07 -12.09
N ASN A 287 31.77 -9.13 -11.98
CA ASN A 287 32.92 -9.50 -12.81
C ASN A 287 34.23 -8.73 -12.63
N THR A 288 35.15 -9.33 -11.88
CA THR A 288 36.45 -9.77 -12.43
C THR A 288 37.13 -10.75 -11.46
N LYS A 289 36.91 -12.06 -11.70
CA LYS A 289 37.86 -13.11 -11.33
C LYS A 289 38.27 -13.83 -12.60
N HIS A 290 39.36 -13.36 -13.19
CA HIS A 290 40.31 -14.19 -13.94
C HIS A 290 41.69 -13.85 -13.42
#